data_AF-A0AAW1TSW3-F1
#
_entry.id   AF-A0AAW1TSW3-F1
#
_cell.length_a   1.000
_cell.length_b   1.000
_cell.length_c   1.000
_cell.angle_alpha   90.00
_cell.angle_beta   90.00
_cell.angle_gamma   90.00
#
_symmetry.space_group_name_H-M   'P 1'
#
loop_
_entity.id
_entity.type
_entity.pdbx_description
1 polymer ?
#
loop_
_entity_poly.entity_id
_entity_poly.type
_entity_poly.pdbx_seq_one_letter_code
_entity_poly.pdbx_strand_id
1 'polypeptide(L)'
;MIVKKLLPIKAHYFFFMAALGPILPQLQVFGRELGISSVVMGSVTGILPFVYLLAKPFFGMIVDIHRNYRKCIFMGLIVIMAISYGCIIFIPLKSAKFYEIKVGEVISKCNRTMNNGSIFEEAECSAENSMKLIKFELYYSPENPENVSICAINEQFHVENLTNTFKCREIPELPIDLLFESLSFWFFIALLSIGTVAFNVINSISDAVCFDVIGDEYDYGKQRTWGSVGYGMTAVVSGYAMDFLPYNIGGYKAAIFIMLLFSILDLLSCLKLKLPIIPAPENIWKD
;
A
#
# COMPACT_ATOMS: atom_id res chain seq x y z
N MET A 1 28.21 12.47 19.46
CA MET A 1 27.55 12.31 20.78
C MET A 1 26.04 12.35 20.57
N ILE A 2 25.29 11.30 20.93
CA ILE A 2 23.83 11.26 20.71
C ILE A 2 23.16 12.17 21.75
N VAL A 3 22.59 13.29 21.32
CA VAL A 3 21.89 14.22 22.20
C VAL A 3 20.56 13.59 22.60
N LYS A 4 20.40 13.24 23.89
CA LYS A 4 19.22 12.54 24.42
C LYS A 4 17.91 13.28 24.14
N LYS A 5 17.94 14.61 24.01
CA LYS A 5 16.79 15.46 23.67
C LYS A 5 16.21 15.18 22.26
N LEU A 6 17.05 14.74 21.32
CA LEU A 6 16.68 14.48 19.92
C LEU A 6 16.28 13.02 19.67
N LEU A 7 16.42 12.15 20.67
CA LEU A 7 16.09 10.74 20.53
C LEU A 7 14.60 10.50 20.20
N PRO A 8 13.64 11.20 20.84
CA PRO A 8 12.22 10.98 20.56
C PRO A 8 11.81 11.37 19.13
N ILE A 9 12.37 12.47 18.58
CA ILE A 9 12.05 12.90 17.21
C ILE A 9 12.66 11.97 16.16
N LYS A 10 13.88 11.44 16.41
CA LYS A 10 14.47 10.40 15.55
C LYS A 10 13.66 9.12 15.58
N ALA A 11 13.24 8.69 16.77
CA ALA A 11 12.41 7.50 16.95
C ALA A 11 11.07 7.65 16.23
N HIS A 12 10.43 8.82 16.33
CA HIS A 12 9.22 9.17 15.57
C HIS A 12 9.43 8.97 14.06
N TYR A 13 10.42 9.66 13.47
CA TYR A 13 10.68 9.52 12.03
C TYR A 13 10.93 8.07 11.61
N PHE A 14 11.70 7.33 12.40
CA PHE A 14 11.99 5.94 12.13
C PHE A 14 10.72 5.08 12.17
N PHE A 15 9.96 5.10 13.27
CA PHE A 15 8.80 4.23 13.46
C PHE A 15 7.62 4.61 12.56
N PHE A 16 7.36 5.91 12.38
CA PHE A 16 6.34 6.40 11.47
C PHE A 16 6.56 5.92 10.04
N MET A 17 7.79 6.06 9.53
CA MET A 17 8.13 5.60 8.18
C MET A 17 8.26 4.07 8.09
N ALA A 18 8.72 3.42 9.16
CA ALA A 18 8.76 1.97 9.26
C ALA A 18 7.36 1.35 9.18
N ALA A 19 6.35 1.98 9.75
CA ALA A 19 4.96 1.54 9.65
C ALA A 19 4.45 1.54 8.20
N LEU A 20 4.97 2.43 7.35
CA LEU A 20 4.48 2.64 5.99
C LEU A 20 5.22 1.86 4.91
N GLY A 21 6.45 1.44 5.19
CA GLY A 21 7.26 0.61 4.28
C GLY A 21 6.51 -0.62 3.75
N PRO A 22 5.81 -1.39 4.60
CA PRO A 22 5.03 -2.54 4.18
C PRO A 22 3.77 -2.15 3.39
N ILE A 23 3.02 -1.15 3.86
CA ILE A 23 1.64 -0.94 3.38
C ILE A 23 1.60 -0.28 1.99
N LEU A 24 2.41 0.76 1.74
CA LEU A 24 2.28 1.58 0.52
C LEU A 24 2.46 0.78 -0.78
N PRO A 25 3.47 -0.11 -0.90
CA PRO A 25 3.64 -0.93 -2.10
C PRO A 25 2.48 -1.91 -2.33
N GLN A 26 1.85 -2.37 -1.26
CA GLN A 26 0.84 -3.44 -1.31
C GLN A 26 -0.58 -2.95 -1.48
N LEU A 27 -0.87 -1.67 -1.21
CA LEU A 27 -2.21 -1.10 -1.45
C LEU A 27 -2.66 -1.27 -2.90
N GLN A 28 -1.72 -1.21 -3.86
CA GLN A 28 -2.01 -1.45 -5.28
C GLN A 28 -2.37 -2.92 -5.55
N VAL A 29 -1.61 -3.84 -4.96
CA VAL A 29 -1.85 -5.29 -5.07
C VAL A 29 -3.18 -5.65 -4.43
N PHE A 30 -3.48 -5.11 -3.26
CA PHE A 30 -4.75 -5.32 -2.57
C PHE A 30 -5.94 -4.78 -3.39
N GLY A 31 -5.81 -3.60 -4.00
CA GLY A 31 -6.81 -3.09 -4.93
C GLY A 31 -7.06 -4.05 -6.09
N ARG A 32 -5.99 -4.60 -6.67
CA ARG A 32 -6.10 -5.63 -7.73
C ARG A 32 -6.79 -6.89 -7.22
N GLU A 33 -6.44 -7.40 -6.03
CA GLU A 33 -7.07 -8.58 -5.42
C GLU A 33 -8.56 -8.40 -5.10
N LEU A 34 -9.04 -7.15 -4.95
CA LEU A 34 -10.47 -6.84 -4.85
C LEU A 34 -11.20 -6.88 -6.20
N GLY A 35 -10.48 -7.07 -7.31
CA GLY A 35 -11.00 -6.99 -8.67
C GLY A 35 -11.05 -5.56 -9.22
N ILE A 36 -10.37 -4.60 -8.58
CA ILE A 36 -10.27 -3.23 -9.10
C ILE A 36 -9.24 -3.21 -10.22
N SER A 37 -9.65 -2.77 -11.40
CA SER A 37 -8.75 -2.63 -12.55
C SER A 37 -7.59 -1.68 -12.24
N SER A 38 -6.41 -1.99 -12.77
CA SER A 38 -5.18 -1.20 -12.57
C SER A 38 -5.34 0.25 -13.04
N VAL A 39 -6.17 0.49 -14.06
CA VAL A 39 -6.47 1.84 -14.58
C VAL A 39 -7.23 2.68 -13.56
N VAL A 40 -8.20 2.08 -12.86
CA VAL A 40 -9.01 2.76 -11.84
C VAL A 40 -8.14 3.10 -10.62
N MET A 41 -7.32 2.14 -10.17
CA MET A 41 -6.36 2.39 -9.08
C MET A 41 -5.34 3.48 -9.43
N GLY A 42 -4.81 3.46 -10.66
CA GLY A 42 -3.94 4.52 -11.18
C GLY A 42 -4.62 5.89 -11.18
N SER A 43 -5.90 5.93 -11.56
CA SER A 43 -6.69 7.17 -11.57
C SER A 43 -6.91 7.72 -10.15
N VAL A 44 -7.31 6.87 -9.21
CA VAL A 44 -7.48 7.26 -7.79
C VAL A 44 -6.17 7.81 -7.23
N THR A 45 -5.07 7.08 -7.43
CA THR A 45 -3.75 7.51 -6.94
C THR A 45 -3.19 8.74 -7.65
N GLY A 46 -3.64 9.03 -8.87
CA GLY A 46 -3.36 10.29 -9.57
C GLY A 46 -4.15 11.49 -9.06
N ILE A 47 -5.36 11.28 -8.53
CA ILE A 47 -6.22 12.35 -7.98
C ILE A 47 -5.83 12.69 -6.54
N LEU A 48 -5.45 11.70 -5.72
CA LEU A 48 -5.09 11.88 -4.31
C LEU A 48 -4.07 13.01 -4.04
N PRO A 49 -3.04 13.24 -4.88
CA PRO A 49 -2.14 14.37 -4.75
C PRO A 49 -2.79 15.73 -4.65
N PHE A 50 -3.84 15.99 -5.43
CA PHE A 50 -4.56 17.26 -5.37
C PHE A 50 -5.34 17.39 -4.06
N VAL A 51 -5.90 16.28 -3.55
CA VAL A 51 -6.65 16.26 -2.29
C VAL A 51 -5.73 16.56 -1.11
N TYR A 52 -4.61 15.85 -0.98
CA TYR A 52 -3.70 16.10 0.15
C TYR A 52 -2.89 17.39 -0.01
N LEU A 53 -2.73 17.92 -1.24
CA LEU A 53 -2.14 19.25 -1.46
C LEU A 53 -2.96 20.33 -0.74
N LEU A 54 -4.30 20.24 -0.79
CA LEU A 54 -5.19 21.17 -0.09
C LEU A 54 -5.32 20.84 1.40
N ALA A 55 -5.29 19.55 1.75
CA ALA A 55 -5.41 19.13 3.15
C ALA A 55 -4.22 19.59 4.01
N LYS A 56 -2.99 19.58 3.47
CA LYS A 56 -1.77 20.00 4.19
C LYS A 56 -1.86 21.39 4.83
N PRO A 57 -2.12 22.49 4.09
CA PRO A 57 -2.24 23.81 4.68
C PRO A 57 -3.45 23.91 5.62
N PHE A 58 -4.56 23.24 5.31
CA PHE A 58 -5.75 23.23 6.16
C PHE A 58 -5.47 22.64 7.55
N PHE A 59 -4.91 21.43 7.62
CA PHE A 59 -4.57 20.79 8.88
C PHE A 59 -3.39 21.46 9.59
N GLY A 60 -2.43 22.02 8.84
CA GLY A 60 -1.36 22.86 9.40
C GLY A 60 -1.93 24.06 10.16
N MET A 61 -2.84 24.81 9.53
CA MET A 61 -3.52 25.94 10.16
C MET A 61 -4.30 25.55 11.41
N ILE A 62 -5.02 24.41 11.40
CA ILE A 62 -5.76 23.91 12.57
C ILE A 62 -4.80 23.66 13.75
N VAL A 63 -3.65 23.03 13.47
CA VAL A 63 -2.63 22.74 14.49
C VAL A 63 -2.03 24.02 15.07
N ASP A 64 -1.84 25.03 14.22
CA ASP A 64 -1.26 26.32 14.63
C ASP A 64 -2.25 27.23 15.36
N ILE A 65 -3.56 27.10 15.11
CA ILE A 65 -4.62 27.75 15.89
C ILE A 65 -4.76 27.07 17.26
N HIS A 66 -4.83 25.75 17.30
CA HIS A 66 -5.05 24.97 18.53
C HIS A 66 -3.75 24.53 19.21
N ARG A 67 -2.87 25.48 19.51
CA ARG A 67 -1.50 25.23 20.03
C ARG A 67 -1.43 24.38 21.28
N ASN A 68 -2.34 24.58 22.23
CA ASN A 68 -2.38 23.82 23.48
C ASN A 68 -2.68 22.33 23.24
N TYR A 69 -3.39 22.01 22.15
CA TYR A 69 -3.77 20.65 21.78
C TYR A 69 -2.93 20.09 20.62
N ARG A 70 -1.88 20.81 20.16
CA ARG A 70 -1.03 20.42 19.03
C ARG A 70 -0.53 18.97 19.13
N LYS A 71 -0.05 18.57 20.31
CA LYS A 71 0.39 17.18 20.56
C LYS A 71 -0.75 16.17 20.40
N CYS A 72 -1.93 16.49 20.93
CA CYS A 72 -3.09 15.62 20.84
C CYS A 72 -3.60 15.50 19.40
N ILE A 73 -3.62 16.60 18.64
CA ILE A 73 -4.02 16.60 17.23
C ILE A 73 -3.04 15.74 16.40
N PHE A 74 -1.74 15.93 16.62
CA PHE A 74 -0.71 15.15 15.93
C PHE A 74 -0.85 13.65 16.20
N MET A 75 -1.00 13.26 17.46
CA MET A 75 -1.23 11.87 17.87
C MET A 75 -2.55 11.32 17.31
N GLY A 76 -3.60 12.13 17.31
CA GLY A 76 -4.90 11.78 16.76
C GLY A 76 -4.83 11.47 15.26
N LEU A 77 -4.06 12.25 14.49
CA LEU A 77 -3.84 11.98 13.07
C LEU A 77 -3.13 10.65 12.83
N ILE A 78 -2.11 10.31 13.64
CA ILE A 78 -1.42 9.01 13.55
C ILE A 78 -2.40 7.86 13.84
N VAL A 79 -3.25 8.00 14.86
CA VAL A 79 -4.28 7.01 15.18
C VAL A 79 -5.30 6.88 14.05
N ILE A 80 -5.77 7.99 13.48
CA ILE A 80 -6.71 7.99 12.34
C ILE A 80 -6.09 7.27 11.14
N MET A 81 -4.82 7.55 10.81
CA MET A 81 -4.09 6.87 9.74
C MET A 81 -4.00 5.35 9.99
N ALA A 82 -3.58 4.95 11.19
CA ALA A 82 -3.41 3.54 11.56
C ALA A 82 -4.74 2.78 11.54
N ILE A 83 -5.82 3.39 12.04
CA ILE A 83 -7.18 2.82 11.98
C ILE A 83 -7.62 2.72 10.53
N SER A 84 -7.42 3.76 9.72
CA SER A 84 -7.85 3.78 8.32
C SER A 84 -7.24 2.64 7.52
N TYR A 85 -5.91 2.48 7.58
CA TYR A 85 -5.21 1.38 6.91
C TYR A 85 -5.48 0.02 7.57
N GLY A 86 -5.65 -0.02 8.90
CA GLY A 86 -5.99 -1.24 9.64
C GLY A 86 -7.37 -1.79 9.26
N CYS A 87 -8.36 -0.91 9.09
CA CYS A 87 -9.73 -1.28 8.74
C CYS A 87 -9.87 -1.93 7.36
N ILE A 88 -8.87 -1.78 6.48
CA ILE A 88 -8.82 -2.44 5.16
C ILE A 88 -8.87 -3.97 5.32
N ILE A 89 -8.40 -4.52 6.45
CA ILE A 89 -8.44 -5.97 6.71
C ILE A 89 -9.86 -6.56 6.77
N PHE A 90 -10.85 -5.74 7.15
CA PHE A 90 -12.24 -6.17 7.26
C PHE A 90 -12.96 -6.23 5.92
N ILE A 91 -12.35 -5.70 4.86
CA ILE A 91 -12.94 -5.76 3.53
C ILE A 91 -12.82 -7.20 3.03
N PRO A 92 -13.95 -7.88 2.77
CA PRO A 92 -13.91 -9.24 2.30
C PRO A 92 -13.27 -9.28 0.92
N LEU A 93 -12.18 -10.02 0.80
CA LEU A 93 -11.57 -10.30 -0.49
C LEU A 93 -12.57 -11.11 -1.32
N LYS A 94 -12.81 -10.67 -2.56
CA LYS A 94 -13.64 -11.44 -3.49
C LYS A 94 -12.81 -12.65 -3.94
N SER A 95 -13.39 -13.85 -3.91
CA SER A 95 -12.64 -15.10 -4.13
C SER A 95 -11.96 -15.08 -5.48
N ALA A 96 -10.64 -15.10 -5.49
CA ALA A 96 -9.90 -15.41 -6.69
C ALA A 96 -10.27 -16.82 -7.17
N LYS A 97 -10.35 -17.00 -8.49
CA LYS A 97 -10.64 -18.30 -9.08
C LYS A 97 -9.32 -19.06 -9.24
N PHE A 98 -9.32 -20.33 -8.86
CA PHE A 98 -8.15 -21.19 -8.93
C PHE A 98 -8.38 -22.25 -10.01
N TYR A 99 -7.43 -22.38 -10.93
CA TYR A 99 -7.44 -23.42 -11.95
C TYR A 99 -6.17 -24.27 -11.82
N GLU A 100 -6.32 -25.58 -11.92
CA GLU A 100 -5.19 -26.51 -12.03
C GLU A 100 -5.07 -26.95 -13.49
N ILE A 101 -3.96 -26.58 -14.14
CA ILE A 101 -3.77 -26.81 -15.58
C ILE A 101 -2.58 -27.76 -15.78
N LYS A 102 -2.78 -28.76 -16.64
CA LYS A 102 -1.75 -29.75 -16.99
C LYS A 102 -1.00 -29.30 -18.26
N VAL A 103 0.28 -29.63 -18.34
CA VAL A 103 1.19 -29.22 -19.45
C VAL A 103 0.69 -29.61 -20.85
N GLY A 104 -0.14 -30.66 -20.97
CA GLY A 104 -0.74 -31.07 -22.24
C GLY A 104 -1.80 -30.11 -22.81
N GLU A 105 -2.31 -29.17 -22.01
CA GLU A 105 -3.34 -28.17 -22.41
C GLU A 105 -2.75 -26.80 -22.75
N VAL A 106 -1.41 -26.70 -22.81
CA VAL A 106 -0.69 -25.45 -23.10
C VAL A 106 -0.67 -25.20 -24.60
N ILE A 107 -1.25 -24.08 -25.05
CA ILE A 107 -1.18 -23.63 -26.44
C ILE A 107 0.12 -22.85 -26.62
N SER A 108 1.07 -23.42 -27.38
CA SER A 108 2.42 -22.88 -27.53
C SER A 108 2.52 -21.56 -28.30
N LYS A 109 1.46 -21.15 -29.03
CA LYS A 109 1.42 -19.89 -29.80
C LYS A 109 0.03 -19.25 -29.79
N CYS A 110 -0.07 -18.06 -29.21
CA CYS A 110 -1.29 -17.26 -29.21
C CYS A 110 -1.32 -16.39 -30.45
N ASN A 111 -2.06 -16.79 -31.48
CA ASN A 111 -2.22 -15.96 -32.66
C ASN A 111 -3.37 -14.96 -32.42
N ARG A 112 -3.05 -13.73 -31.98
CA ARG A 112 -4.03 -12.65 -31.71
C ARG A 112 -4.88 -12.26 -32.95
N THR A 113 -4.53 -12.75 -34.13
CA THR A 113 -5.11 -12.31 -35.41
C THR A 113 -6.35 -13.08 -35.87
N MET A 114 -6.79 -14.15 -35.18
CA MET A 114 -7.76 -15.08 -35.78
C MET A 114 -9.15 -15.23 -35.14
N ASN A 115 -9.45 -14.70 -33.94
CA ASN A 115 -10.76 -14.94 -33.32
C ASN A 115 -11.42 -13.65 -32.82
N ASN A 116 -12.36 -13.12 -33.61
CA ASN A 116 -13.30 -12.10 -33.16
C ASN A 116 -14.18 -12.70 -32.04
N GLY A 117 -13.83 -12.42 -30.78
CA GLY A 117 -14.60 -12.84 -29.60
C GLY A 117 -13.81 -13.61 -28.53
N SER A 118 -12.53 -13.92 -28.74
CA SER A 118 -11.71 -14.53 -27.68
C SER A 118 -11.25 -13.47 -26.66
N ILE A 119 -11.45 -13.77 -25.37
CA ILE A 119 -10.99 -12.94 -24.25
C ILE A 119 -9.65 -13.50 -23.78
N PHE A 120 -8.66 -12.63 -23.64
CA PHE A 120 -7.36 -12.95 -23.05
C PHE A 120 -7.28 -12.26 -21.69
N GLU A 121 -7.08 -13.02 -20.61
CA GLU A 121 -6.89 -12.47 -19.26
C GLU A 121 -5.53 -12.87 -18.68
N GLU A 122 -4.88 -11.97 -17.95
CA GLU A 122 -3.63 -12.29 -17.27
C GLU A 122 -3.90 -13.15 -16.02
N ALA A 123 -3.26 -14.32 -15.95
CA ALA A 123 -3.23 -15.15 -14.75
C ALA A 123 -1.81 -15.30 -14.20
N GLU A 124 -1.71 -15.36 -12.88
CA GLU A 124 -0.47 -15.68 -12.19
C GLU A 124 -0.47 -17.17 -11.85
N CYS A 125 0.44 -17.94 -12.47
CA CYS A 125 0.55 -19.36 -12.24
C CYS A 125 1.85 -19.72 -11.52
N SER A 126 1.76 -20.67 -10.60
CA SER A 126 2.90 -21.26 -9.93
C SER A 126 3.00 -22.76 -10.24
N ALA A 127 4.21 -23.24 -10.51
CA ALA A 127 4.47 -24.67 -10.61
C ALA A 127 4.58 -25.27 -9.21
N GLU A 128 4.07 -26.49 -9.02
CA GLU A 128 3.97 -27.14 -7.70
C GLU A 128 5.30 -27.26 -6.93
N ASN A 129 6.45 -27.23 -7.62
CA ASN A 129 7.80 -27.29 -7.06
C ASN A 129 8.62 -25.99 -7.18
N SER A 130 7.98 -24.86 -7.51
CA SER A 130 8.68 -23.58 -7.66
C SER A 130 7.97 -22.48 -6.87
N MET A 131 8.75 -21.68 -6.16
CA MET A 131 8.26 -20.45 -5.51
C MET A 131 8.09 -19.30 -6.53
N LYS A 132 8.48 -19.52 -7.79
CA LYS A 132 8.47 -18.51 -8.84
C LYS A 132 7.11 -18.45 -9.54
N LEU A 133 6.42 -17.34 -9.36
CA LEU A 133 5.22 -16.97 -10.11
C LEU A 133 5.58 -16.63 -11.55
N ILE A 134 4.87 -17.22 -12.50
CA ILE A 134 4.99 -16.95 -13.93
C ILE A 134 3.66 -16.38 -14.40
N LYS A 135 3.71 -15.26 -15.12
CA LYS A 135 2.53 -14.66 -15.72
C LYS A 135 2.22 -15.34 -17.03
N PHE A 136 0.98 -15.78 -17.20
CA PHE A 136 0.45 -16.36 -18.42
C PHE A 136 -0.80 -15.60 -18.87
N GLU A 137 -1.11 -15.61 -20.16
CA GLU A 137 -2.43 -15.21 -20.65
C GLU A 137 -3.33 -16.46 -20.69
N LEU A 138 -4.52 -16.40 -20.10
CA LEU A 138 -5.55 -17.42 -20.26
C LEU A 138 -6.34 -17.11 -21.53
N TYR A 139 -6.52 -18.14 -22.35
CA TYR A 139 -7.36 -18.11 -23.55
C TYR A 139 -8.70 -18.78 -23.24
N TYR A 140 -9.78 -18.03 -23.44
CA TYR A 140 -11.16 -18.52 -23.36
C TYR A 140 -11.71 -18.80 -24.76
N SER A 141 -12.12 -20.05 -25.01
CA SER A 141 -12.77 -20.42 -26.26
C SER A 141 -14.21 -19.89 -26.29
N PRO A 142 -14.64 -19.20 -27.36
CA PRO A 142 -16.00 -18.66 -27.47
C PRO A 142 -17.11 -19.73 -27.50
N GLU A 143 -16.77 -20.98 -27.83
CA GLU A 143 -17.72 -22.10 -27.89
C GLU A 143 -17.89 -22.83 -26.54
N ASN A 144 -16.93 -22.70 -25.63
CA ASN A 144 -16.96 -23.32 -24.30
C ASN A 144 -16.14 -22.49 -23.29
N PRO A 145 -16.77 -21.59 -22.51
CA PRO A 145 -16.08 -20.73 -21.55
C PRO A 145 -15.46 -21.50 -20.36
N GLU A 146 -15.80 -22.79 -20.17
CA GLU A 146 -15.21 -23.65 -19.13
C GLU A 146 -13.87 -24.26 -19.55
N ASN A 147 -13.57 -24.34 -20.85
CA ASN A 147 -12.30 -24.86 -21.35
C ASN A 147 -11.27 -23.73 -21.45
N VAL A 148 -10.54 -23.53 -20.36
CA VAL A 148 -9.47 -22.53 -20.25
C VAL A 148 -8.14 -23.16 -20.68
N SER A 149 -7.43 -22.51 -21.60
CA SER A 149 -6.08 -22.95 -22.01
C SER A 149 -5.05 -21.85 -21.76
N ILE A 150 -3.82 -22.26 -21.45
CA ILE A 150 -2.73 -21.31 -21.17
C ILE A 150 -2.06 -20.90 -22.47
N CYS A 151 -1.82 -19.60 -22.58
CA CYS A 151 -1.27 -18.94 -23.73
C CYS A 151 0.04 -18.20 -23.34
N ALA A 152 1.18 -18.64 -23.88
CA ALA A 152 2.49 -18.06 -23.57
C ALA A 152 2.88 -16.97 -24.58
N ILE A 153 3.25 -15.77 -24.10
CA ILE A 153 3.51 -14.59 -24.94
C ILE A 153 4.98 -14.52 -25.42
N ASN A 154 5.92 -15.25 -24.78
CA ASN A 154 7.35 -15.14 -25.08
C ASN A 154 8.07 -16.49 -25.26
N GLU A 155 8.91 -16.56 -26.29
CA GLU A 155 9.66 -17.74 -26.79
C GLU A 155 10.72 -18.33 -25.82
N GLN A 156 10.83 -17.89 -24.57
CA GLN A 156 11.90 -18.36 -23.67
C GLN A 156 11.53 -19.57 -22.80
N PHE A 157 10.31 -20.08 -22.90
CA PHE A 157 9.91 -21.24 -22.12
C PHE A 157 10.05 -22.53 -22.95
N HIS A 158 11.22 -23.18 -22.84
CA HIS A 158 11.38 -24.57 -23.31
C HIS A 158 10.53 -25.49 -22.41
N VAL A 159 9.30 -25.76 -22.86
CA VAL A 159 8.36 -26.73 -22.28
C VAL A 159 8.80 -28.16 -22.64
N GLU A 160 10.06 -28.51 -22.45
CA GLU A 160 10.57 -29.84 -22.83
C GLU A 160 10.95 -30.73 -21.64
N ASN A 161 10.90 -30.25 -20.39
CA ASN A 161 11.27 -31.08 -19.23
C ASN A 161 10.50 -30.81 -17.92
N LEU A 162 9.32 -30.19 -17.94
CA LEU A 162 8.48 -30.07 -16.73
C LEU A 162 7.28 -31.02 -16.79
N THR A 163 7.28 -32.04 -15.94
CA THR A 163 6.14 -32.94 -15.66
C THR A 163 5.18 -32.35 -14.63
N ASN A 164 5.03 -31.02 -14.55
CA ASN A 164 4.42 -30.37 -13.39
C ASN A 164 3.05 -29.74 -13.74
N THR A 165 2.08 -29.97 -12.86
CA THR A 165 0.81 -29.25 -12.75
C THR A 165 1.07 -27.79 -12.38
N PHE A 166 0.38 -26.86 -13.06
CA PHE A 166 0.39 -25.43 -12.74
C PHE A 166 -0.87 -25.07 -11.95
N LYS A 167 -0.70 -24.38 -10.82
CA LYS A 167 -1.79 -23.75 -10.08
C LYS A 167 -1.87 -22.29 -10.52
N CYS A 168 -2.92 -21.96 -11.25
CA CYS A 168 -3.19 -20.62 -11.77
C CYS A 168 -4.24 -19.91 -10.90
N ARG A 169 -3.97 -18.65 -10.58
CA ARG A 169 -4.86 -17.73 -9.88
C ARG A 169 -5.32 -16.69 -10.90
N GLU A 170 -6.60 -16.71 -11.19
CA GLU A 170 -7.29 -15.66 -11.93
C GLU A 170 -7.85 -14.66 -10.92
N ILE A 171 -7.49 -13.40 -11.10
CA ILE A 171 -8.06 -12.28 -10.36
C ILE A 171 -8.99 -11.56 -11.35
N PRO A 172 -10.27 -11.94 -11.44
CA PRO A 172 -11.16 -11.36 -12.44
C PRO A 172 -11.33 -9.86 -12.17
N GLU A 173 -10.99 -9.02 -13.16
CA GLU A 173 -11.30 -7.60 -13.10
C GLU A 173 -12.82 -7.43 -13.10
N LEU A 174 -13.36 -6.68 -12.14
CA LEU A 174 -14.79 -6.46 -12.06
C LEU A 174 -15.22 -5.48 -13.16
N PRO A 175 -16.32 -5.74 -13.90
CA PRO A 175 -16.89 -4.75 -14.79
C PRO A 175 -17.12 -3.44 -14.05
N ILE A 176 -16.80 -2.33 -14.70
CA ILE A 176 -16.78 -0.99 -14.08
C ILE A 176 -18.14 -0.65 -13.44
N ASP A 177 -19.25 -1.01 -14.09
CA ASP A 177 -20.59 -0.75 -13.58
C ASP A 177 -20.86 -1.49 -12.25
N LEU A 178 -20.52 -2.78 -12.20
CA LEU A 178 -20.66 -3.60 -10.99
C LEU A 178 -19.67 -3.18 -9.88
N LEU A 179 -18.52 -2.63 -10.26
CA LEU A 179 -17.53 -2.11 -9.33
C LEU A 179 -18.05 -0.88 -8.59
N PHE A 180 -18.65 0.07 -9.31
CA PHE A 180 -19.19 1.30 -8.70
C PHE A 180 -20.46 1.07 -7.89
N GLU A 181 -21.22 0.01 -8.17
CA GLU A 181 -22.34 -0.42 -7.31
C GLU A 181 -21.87 -1.08 -6.00
N SER A 182 -20.62 -1.56 -5.94
CA SER A 182 -20.11 -2.27 -4.76
C SER A 182 -19.82 -1.31 -3.61
N LEU A 183 -20.47 -1.56 -2.45
CA LEU A 183 -20.16 -0.83 -1.22
C LEU A 183 -18.72 -1.04 -0.74
N SER A 184 -18.17 -2.25 -0.92
CA SER A 184 -16.80 -2.59 -0.54
C SER A 184 -15.76 -1.75 -1.28
N PHE A 185 -16.04 -1.41 -2.55
CA PHE A 185 -15.18 -0.55 -3.36
C PHE A 185 -15.12 0.86 -2.77
N TRP A 186 -16.27 1.51 -2.53
CA TRP A 186 -16.29 2.87 -1.98
C TRP A 186 -15.72 2.93 -0.57
N PHE A 187 -15.96 1.91 0.25
CA PHE A 187 -15.35 1.81 1.58
C PHE A 187 -13.83 1.69 1.51
N PHE A 188 -13.30 0.87 0.59
CA PHE A 188 -11.87 0.79 0.32
C PHE A 188 -11.28 2.14 -0.12
N ILE A 189 -11.90 2.80 -1.10
CA ILE A 189 -11.45 4.11 -1.60
C ILE A 189 -11.48 5.17 -0.49
N ALA A 190 -12.51 5.18 0.36
CA ALA A 190 -12.61 6.10 1.48
C ALA A 190 -11.48 5.88 2.49
N LEU A 191 -11.24 4.63 2.91
CA LEU A 191 -10.16 4.29 3.85
C LEU A 191 -8.76 4.56 3.26
N LEU A 192 -8.57 4.26 1.98
CA LEU A 192 -7.34 4.57 1.27
C LEU A 192 -7.09 6.08 1.24
N SER A 193 -8.13 6.86 0.94
CA SER A 193 -8.06 8.31 0.86
C SER A 193 -7.76 8.94 2.22
N ILE A 194 -8.50 8.57 3.26
CA ILE A 194 -8.32 9.07 4.63
C ILE A 194 -6.90 8.74 5.12
N GLY A 195 -6.46 7.49 4.96
CA GLY A 195 -5.11 7.06 5.36
C GLY A 195 -4.01 7.82 4.63
N THR A 196 -4.14 7.99 3.32
CA THR A 196 -3.12 8.65 2.48
C THR A 196 -3.06 10.15 2.74
N VAL A 197 -4.20 10.80 2.96
CA VAL A 197 -4.25 12.22 3.35
C VAL A 197 -3.64 12.39 4.73
N ALA A 198 -4.02 11.58 5.72
CA ALA A 198 -3.48 11.65 7.07
C ALA A 198 -1.96 11.46 7.08
N PHE A 199 -1.44 10.44 6.38
CA PHE A 199 -0.01 10.21 6.19
C PHE A 199 0.72 11.47 5.68
N ASN A 200 0.21 12.06 4.61
CA ASN A 200 0.82 13.23 3.98
C ASN A 200 0.79 14.47 4.88
N VAL A 201 -0.28 14.65 5.64
CA VAL A 201 -0.42 15.74 6.62
C VAL A 201 0.55 15.53 7.80
N ILE A 202 0.62 14.31 8.35
CA ILE A 202 1.53 13.97 9.46
C ILE A 202 2.98 14.20 9.06
N ASN A 203 3.38 13.87 7.82
CA ASN A 203 4.72 14.17 7.33
C ASN A 203 5.07 15.66 7.46
N SER A 204 4.21 16.52 6.95
CA SER A 204 4.44 17.97 6.99
C SER A 204 4.43 18.52 8.42
N ILE A 205 3.54 18.03 9.29
CA ILE A 205 3.54 18.43 10.71
C ILE A 205 4.78 17.91 11.43
N SER A 206 5.23 16.69 11.12
CA SER A 206 6.45 16.10 11.70
C SER A 206 7.67 16.95 11.36
N ASP A 207 7.75 17.45 10.13
CA ASP A 207 8.82 18.35 9.69
C ASP A 207 8.78 19.68 10.45
N ALA A 208 7.62 20.31 10.57
CA ALA A 208 7.45 21.52 11.37
C ALA A 208 7.85 21.31 12.84
N VAL A 209 7.36 20.23 13.45
CA VAL A 209 7.72 19.83 14.82
C VAL A 209 9.22 19.58 14.96
N CYS A 210 9.85 18.97 13.96
CA CYS A 210 11.29 18.73 13.97
C CYS A 210 12.05 20.04 13.99
N PHE A 211 11.71 21.00 13.13
CA PHE A 211 12.33 22.34 13.11
C PHE A 211 12.19 23.04 14.47
N ASP A 212 11.00 22.96 15.09
CA ASP A 212 10.77 23.56 16.41
C ASP A 212 11.62 22.92 17.52
N VAL A 213 11.88 21.61 17.43
CA VAL A 213 12.63 20.85 18.45
C VAL A 213 14.15 21.03 18.30
N ILE A 214 14.66 21.10 17.07
CA ILE A 214 16.10 21.21 16.79
C ILE A 214 16.62 22.65 16.89
N GLY A 215 15.80 23.65 16.52
CA GLY A 215 16.26 25.05 16.39
C GLY A 215 17.44 25.19 15.40
N ASP A 216 18.29 26.18 15.62
CA ASP A 216 19.48 26.41 14.77
C ASP A 216 20.68 25.51 15.12
N GLU A 217 20.58 24.69 16.17
CA GLU A 217 21.72 23.92 16.71
C GLU A 217 22.02 22.61 15.95
N TYR A 218 21.03 22.02 15.26
CA TYR A 218 21.17 20.69 14.65
C TYR A 218 20.58 20.59 13.26
N ASP A 219 21.22 19.77 12.41
CA ASP A 219 20.76 19.55 11.04
C ASP A 219 19.46 18.73 10.98
N TYR A 220 18.45 19.27 10.31
CA TYR A 220 17.19 18.59 9.99
C TYR A 220 17.42 17.28 9.22
N GLY A 221 18.31 17.29 8.22
CA GLY A 221 18.57 16.13 7.37
C GLY A 221 19.04 14.90 8.16
N LYS A 222 19.82 15.09 9.23
CA LYS A 222 20.28 13.99 10.11
C LYS A 222 19.15 13.36 10.92
N GLN A 223 18.03 14.05 11.09
CA GLN A 223 16.84 13.51 11.77
C GLN A 223 15.94 12.81 10.77
N ARG A 224 15.69 13.48 9.64
CA ARG A 224 14.80 12.98 8.59
C ARG A 224 15.28 11.68 7.94
N THR A 225 16.59 11.49 7.85
CA THR A 225 17.24 10.28 7.31
C THR A 225 16.84 9.00 8.04
N TRP A 226 16.58 9.05 9.35
CA TRP A 226 16.08 7.89 10.10
C TRP A 226 14.75 7.37 9.57
N GLY A 227 13.93 8.24 8.99
CA GLY A 227 12.71 7.82 8.32
C GLY A 227 12.97 6.97 7.08
N SER A 228 13.94 7.35 6.24
CA SER A 228 14.32 6.56 5.06
C SER A 228 14.89 5.19 5.46
N VAL A 229 15.66 5.14 6.55
CA VAL A 229 16.18 3.87 7.10
C VAL A 229 15.03 2.98 7.57
N GLY A 230 14.07 3.54 8.32
CA GLY A 230 12.89 2.81 8.79
C GLY A 230 12.07 2.23 7.63
N TYR A 231 11.74 3.07 6.64
CA TYR A 231 10.99 2.67 5.46
C TYR A 231 11.68 1.54 4.67
N GLY A 232 12.97 1.72 4.36
CA GLY A 232 13.73 0.74 3.59
C GLY A 232 13.85 -0.61 4.30
N MET A 233 14.10 -0.59 5.62
CA MET A 233 14.22 -1.80 6.42
C MET A 233 12.90 -2.58 6.45
N THR A 234 11.78 -1.92 6.73
CA THR A 234 10.50 -2.62 6.83
C THR A 234 9.91 -2.99 5.48
N ALA A 235 10.18 -2.24 4.41
CA ALA A 235 9.81 -2.63 3.05
C ALA A 235 10.45 -3.97 2.69
N VAL A 236 11.77 -4.13 2.92
CA VAL A 236 12.49 -5.40 2.66
C VAL A 236 11.97 -6.53 3.54
N VAL A 237 11.82 -6.29 4.85
CA VAL A 237 11.31 -7.31 5.80
C VAL A 237 9.90 -7.75 5.42
N SER A 238 9.03 -6.82 5.04
CA SER A 238 7.66 -7.16 4.64
C SER A 238 7.58 -7.91 3.33
N GLY A 239 8.40 -7.56 2.33
CA GLY A 239 8.49 -8.31 1.07
C GLY A 239 8.92 -9.75 1.32
N TYR A 240 9.99 -9.93 2.10
CA TYR A 240 10.43 -11.27 2.50
C TYR A 240 9.35 -12.01 3.31
N ALA A 241 8.67 -11.35 4.26
CA ALA A 241 7.60 -11.99 5.01
C ALA A 241 6.45 -12.48 4.11
N MET A 242 6.16 -11.80 3.01
CA MET A 242 5.11 -12.20 2.07
C MET A 242 5.45 -13.42 1.23
N ASP A 243 6.71 -13.56 0.85
CA ASP A 243 7.16 -14.69 0.05
C ASP A 243 7.14 -16.00 0.84
N PHE A 244 7.33 -15.93 2.17
CA PHE A 244 7.41 -17.10 3.06
C PHE A 244 6.09 -17.46 3.73
N LEU A 245 5.14 -16.53 3.80
CA LEU A 245 3.84 -16.82 4.41
C LEU A 245 2.98 -17.65 3.45
N PRO A 246 2.23 -18.64 3.96
CA PRO A 246 1.32 -19.43 3.13
C PRO A 246 0.39 -18.48 2.37
N TYR A 247 0.27 -18.70 1.08
CA TYR A 247 -0.57 -17.93 0.18
C TYR A 247 -2.03 -17.72 0.64
N ASN A 248 -2.56 -18.62 1.47
CA ASN A 248 -3.89 -18.53 2.11
C ASN A 248 -3.95 -17.57 3.31
N ILE A 249 -2.82 -17.27 3.95
CA ILE A 249 -2.69 -16.23 4.97
C ILE A 249 -2.26 -14.97 4.21
N GLY A 250 -3.24 -14.30 3.60
CA GLY A 250 -3.02 -13.22 2.65
C GLY A 250 -1.91 -12.28 3.10
N GLY A 251 -0.81 -12.23 2.33
CA GLY A 251 0.42 -11.53 2.70
C GLY A 251 0.15 -10.12 3.23
N TYR A 252 -0.80 -9.40 2.63
CA TYR A 252 -1.25 -8.08 3.07
C TYR A 252 -1.63 -8.00 4.56
N LYS A 253 -2.19 -9.06 5.17
CA LYS A 253 -2.50 -9.11 6.62
C LYS A 253 -1.25 -9.00 7.47
N ALA A 254 -0.14 -9.62 7.05
CA ALA A 254 1.13 -9.53 7.75
C ALA A 254 1.71 -8.12 7.69
N ALA A 255 1.60 -7.44 6.55
CA ALA A 255 2.02 -6.04 6.46
C ALA A 255 1.16 -5.11 7.31
N ILE A 256 -0.16 -5.30 7.35
CA ILE A 256 -1.03 -4.53 8.24
C ILE A 256 -0.63 -4.75 9.70
N PHE A 257 -0.31 -5.98 10.10
CA PHE A 257 0.16 -6.27 11.45
C PHE A 257 1.49 -5.57 11.78
N ILE A 258 2.47 -5.65 10.87
CA ILE A 258 3.75 -4.95 11.02
C ILE A 258 3.53 -3.43 11.11
N MET A 259 2.67 -2.88 10.26
CA MET A 259 2.31 -1.46 10.25
C MET A 259 1.69 -1.02 11.59
N LEU A 260 0.70 -1.76 12.11
CA LEU A 260 0.09 -1.47 13.41
C LEU A 260 1.09 -1.54 14.55
N LEU A 261 1.98 -2.54 14.55
CA LEU A 261 3.04 -2.66 15.56
C LEU A 261 3.94 -1.41 15.56
N PHE A 262 4.41 -0.98 14.40
CA PHE A 262 5.26 0.20 14.29
C PHE A 262 4.51 1.51 14.58
N SER A 263 3.24 1.62 14.21
CA SER A 263 2.40 2.76 14.60
C SER A 263 2.21 2.87 16.12
N ILE A 264 2.09 1.75 16.83
CA ILE A 264 2.04 1.77 18.31
C ILE A 264 3.37 2.25 18.89
N LEU A 265 4.50 1.75 18.38
CA LEU A 265 5.83 2.19 18.81
C LEU A 265 6.07 3.69 18.52
N ASP A 266 5.52 4.18 17.41
CA ASP A 266 5.55 5.59 17.04
C ASP A 266 4.77 6.46 18.04
N LEU A 267 3.53 6.06 18.36
CA LEU A 267 2.70 6.71 19.37
C LEU A 267 3.41 6.76 20.74
N LEU A 268 4.04 5.64 21.16
CA LEU A 268 4.83 5.59 22.39
C LEU A 268 6.03 6.54 22.37
N SER A 269 6.66 6.71 21.21
CA SER A 269 7.77 7.65 21.01
C SER A 269 7.30 9.11 21.11
N CYS A 270 6.14 9.40 20.53
CA CYS A 270 5.49 10.71 20.60
C CYS A 270 4.99 11.07 22.00
N LEU A 271 4.63 10.10 22.85
CA LEU A 271 4.32 10.36 24.26
C LEU A 271 5.52 10.99 24.99
N LYS A 272 6.75 10.56 24.67
CA LYS A 272 7.99 11.09 25.24
C LYS A 272 8.46 12.39 24.58
N LEU A 273 7.88 12.77 23.44
CA LEU A 273 8.20 14.02 22.76
C LEU A 273 7.62 15.21 23.54
N LYS A 274 8.48 16.18 23.86
CA LYS A 274 8.10 17.46 24.45
C LYS A 274 8.08 18.51 23.34
N LEU A 275 6.89 18.99 23.01
CA LEU A 275 6.72 20.06 22.04
C LEU A 275 6.93 21.42 22.74
N PRO A 276 7.78 22.31 22.20
CA PRO A 276 7.86 23.66 22.71
C PRO A 276 6.53 24.39 22.48
N ILE A 277 6.14 25.22 23.45
CA ILE A 277 4.96 26.09 23.32
C ILE A 277 5.40 27.31 22.51
N ILE A 278 4.86 27.47 21.31
CA ILE A 278 5.21 28.58 20.41
C ILE A 278 4.25 29.75 20.68
N PRO A 279 4.73 30.97 20.98
CA PRO A 279 3.89 32.16 21.12
C PRO A 279 3.29 32.59 19.77
N ALA A 280 2.05 33.12 19.79
CA ALA A 280 1.33 33.52 18.59
C ALA A 280 2.11 34.56 17.77
N PRO A 281 2.31 34.39 16.45
CA PRO A 281 2.81 35.48 15.63
C PRO A 281 1.73 36.57 15.60
N GLU A 282 2.15 37.80 15.86
CA GLU A 282 1.23 38.93 16.08
C GLU A 282 0.43 39.34 14.82
N ASN A 283 0.77 38.79 13.64
CA ASN A 283 0.31 39.31 12.34
C ASN A 283 -0.48 38.32 11.46
N ILE A 284 -1.12 37.26 12.01
CA ILE A 284 -1.86 36.29 11.16
C ILE A 284 -3.02 36.95 10.35
N TRP A 285 -3.54 38.09 10.81
CA TRP A 285 -4.72 38.75 10.23
C TRP A 285 -4.54 40.26 9.99
N LYS A 286 -3.32 40.77 10.06
CA LYS A 286 -3.01 42.17 9.75
C LYS A 286 -2.15 42.23 8.50
N ASP A 287 -2.82 42.13 7.36
CA ASP A 287 -2.50 42.81 6.11
C ASP A 287 -3.82 43.03 5.35
#